data_AF-A0A5J4ZL95-F1
#
_entry.id   AF-A0A5J4ZL95-F1
#
_cell.length_a   1.000
_cell.length_b   1.000
_cell.length_c   1.000
_cell.angle_alpha   90.00
_cell.angle_beta   90.00
_cell.angle_gamma   90.00
#
_symmetry.space_group_name_H-M   'P 1'
#
loop_
_entity.id
_entity.type
_entity.pdbx_description
1 polymer ?
#
loop_
_entity_poly.entity_id
_entity_poly.type
_entity_poly.pdbx_seq_one_letter_code
_entity_poly.pdbx_strand_id
1 'polypeptide(L)'
;MNPNHERNELERESMGSSSTDDFSVVVLASDLGIDARPFLSSSDRDAEVPEENWQDCPSYFISDEDFSDLDALQFFRLERGSDKSGNRIFRIVGKYLPAPVVSGERLKKYIFHKIFSEMPEGPYCIVYMHSTVQKEDNSPGLTILRWIYEELPSEHKDRLQIVYFIHPGLRSRLVFATLGRFFLSGGLYWKIKYISRLQYLWEDIKKGEVEIPEFVQNHDDVLEHRPLTDYGIEPDPLHLTEIPSTAYSFGRYEERWTSREYMS
;
A
#
# COMPACT_ATOMS: atom_id res chain seq x y z
N MET A 1 -12.39 41.29 -80.43
CA MET A 1 -11.10 41.02 -79.75
C MET A 1 -11.36 40.58 -78.32
N ASN A 2 -10.37 39.98 -77.66
CA ASN A 2 -10.39 39.42 -76.28
C ASN A 2 -8.93 39.44 -75.76
N PRO A 3 -8.60 39.28 -74.45
CA PRO A 3 -9.40 39.28 -73.21
C PRO A 3 -9.22 40.64 -72.46
N ASN A 4 -9.25 40.87 -71.12
CA ASN A 4 -9.36 40.11 -69.84
C ASN A 4 -10.43 40.83 -68.94
N HIS A 5 -11.09 40.26 -67.93
CA HIS A 5 -10.71 39.44 -66.74
C HIS A 5 -10.15 40.31 -65.59
N GLU A 6 -10.99 40.79 -64.64
CA GLU A 6 -11.48 40.12 -63.40
C GLU A 6 -10.44 40.15 -62.24
N ARG A 7 -10.77 40.33 -60.94
CA ARG A 7 -12.04 40.51 -60.19
C ARG A 7 -11.78 41.36 -58.91
N ASN A 8 -12.81 41.88 -58.23
CA ASN A 8 -12.68 42.43 -56.86
C ASN A 8 -12.55 41.30 -55.81
N GLU A 9 -11.87 41.55 -54.67
CA GLU A 9 -12.46 41.61 -53.30
C GLU A 9 -11.42 41.54 -52.14
N LEU A 10 -11.69 42.28 -51.03
CA LEU A 10 -11.20 42.08 -49.64
C LEU A 10 -9.67 42.23 -49.37
N GLU A 11 -9.17 42.64 -48.19
CA GLU A 11 -9.77 43.39 -47.05
C GLU A 11 -8.69 44.27 -46.33
N ARG A 12 -9.06 44.82 -45.16
CA ARG A 12 -8.32 45.74 -44.26
C ARG A 12 -6.84 45.38 -44.00
N GLU A 13 -5.99 46.40 -43.80
CA GLU A 13 -5.12 46.50 -42.58
C GLU A 13 -4.37 47.85 -42.42
N SER A 14 -3.84 48.06 -41.20
CA SER A 14 -2.77 48.99 -40.77
C SER A 14 -2.96 50.52 -40.88
N MET A 15 -2.77 51.23 -39.74
CA MET A 15 -1.58 52.07 -39.47
C MET A 15 -1.66 52.76 -38.09
N GLY A 16 -0.54 52.75 -37.34
CA GLY A 16 -0.36 53.46 -36.06
C GLY A 16 -0.64 52.60 -34.81
N SER A 17 0.24 52.52 -33.81
CA SER A 17 1.60 53.07 -33.68
C SER A 17 2.46 52.19 -32.74
N SER A 18 3.67 51.81 -33.15
CA SER A 18 4.61 51.06 -32.32
C SER A 18 5.59 51.99 -31.60
N SER A 19 5.66 51.91 -30.27
CA SER A 19 6.83 52.40 -29.52
C SER A 19 8.03 51.50 -29.81
N THR A 20 9.20 52.10 -30.02
CA THR A 20 10.46 51.37 -30.17
C THR A 20 11.15 51.26 -28.82
N ASP A 21 10.80 50.20 -28.08
CA ASP A 21 11.55 49.77 -26.90
C ASP A 21 12.64 48.79 -27.34
N ASP A 22 13.91 49.20 -27.27
CA ASP A 22 15.06 48.41 -27.72
C ASP A 22 15.30 47.18 -26.81
N PHE A 23 14.78 46.03 -27.23
CA PHE A 23 14.84 44.77 -26.48
C PHE A 23 16.23 44.12 -26.53
N SER A 24 17.15 44.66 -25.74
CA SER A 24 18.54 44.18 -25.63
C SER A 24 18.65 42.90 -24.78
N VAL A 25 18.78 41.75 -25.45
CA VAL A 25 19.06 40.46 -24.79
C VAL A 25 20.56 40.29 -24.59
N VAL A 26 20.98 40.16 -23.33
CA VAL A 26 22.37 39.81 -22.97
C VAL A 26 22.40 38.40 -22.38
N VAL A 27 23.07 37.48 -23.08
CA VAL A 27 23.27 36.10 -22.60
C VAL A 27 24.53 36.07 -21.73
N LEU A 28 24.36 35.83 -20.43
CA LEU A 28 25.46 35.62 -19.49
C LEU A 28 25.75 34.12 -19.33
N ALA A 29 27.02 33.75 -19.29
CA ALA A 29 27.44 32.39 -18.97
C ALA A 29 27.42 32.18 -17.44
N SER A 30 26.80 31.09 -16.99
CA SER A 30 26.53 30.82 -15.57
C SER A 30 27.74 30.33 -14.77
N ASP A 31 28.94 30.31 -15.36
CA ASP A 31 30.18 29.83 -14.76
C ASP A 31 30.98 30.93 -14.02
N LEU A 32 30.60 32.19 -14.18
CA LEU A 32 31.17 33.33 -13.46
C LEU A 32 30.16 33.92 -12.47
N GLY A 33 30.36 33.67 -11.18
CA GLY A 33 29.53 34.18 -10.07
C GLY A 33 29.67 35.68 -9.88
N ILE A 34 29.02 36.47 -10.73
CA ILE A 34 29.00 37.93 -10.70
C ILE A 34 27.72 38.42 -10.02
N ASP A 35 27.85 39.29 -9.02
CA ASP A 35 26.71 39.86 -8.30
C ASP A 35 25.92 40.84 -9.18
N ALA A 36 24.61 40.59 -9.34
CA ALA A 36 23.72 41.41 -10.17
C ALA A 36 23.16 42.65 -9.43
N ARG A 37 23.36 42.75 -8.10
CA ARG A 37 22.92 43.90 -7.27
C ARG A 37 23.27 45.30 -7.82
N PRO A 38 24.40 45.56 -8.52
CA PRO A 38 24.69 46.87 -9.10
C PRO A 38 23.64 47.37 -10.11
N PHE A 39 22.91 46.46 -10.77
CA PHE A 39 21.94 46.77 -11.81
C PHE A 39 20.50 46.96 -11.30
N LEU A 40 20.22 46.68 -10.03
CA LEU A 40 18.90 46.87 -9.41
C LEU A 40 18.59 48.36 -9.21
N SER A 41 17.32 48.76 -9.26
CA SER A 41 16.93 50.17 -9.04
C SER A 41 17.24 50.60 -7.60
N SER A 42 17.25 51.90 -7.32
CA SER A 42 17.48 52.40 -5.96
C SER A 42 16.39 51.99 -4.95
N SER A 43 15.20 51.59 -5.43
CA SER A 43 14.08 51.16 -4.57
C SER A 43 14.15 49.69 -4.14
N ASP A 44 14.94 48.86 -4.83
CA ASP A 44 14.99 47.40 -4.61
C ASP A 44 16.13 46.98 -3.67
N ARG A 45 16.91 47.94 -3.15
CA ARG A 45 18.17 47.70 -2.43
C ARG A 45 18.01 47.53 -0.93
N ASP A 46 16.95 48.10 -0.37
CA ASP A 46 16.66 48.10 1.07
C ASP A 46 15.67 46.99 1.50
N ALA A 47 15.35 46.07 0.58
CA ALA A 47 14.61 44.86 0.91
C ALA A 47 15.58 43.81 1.49
N GLU A 48 15.50 43.57 2.81
CA GLU A 48 16.09 42.38 3.42
C GLU A 48 15.41 41.14 2.84
N VAL A 49 16.05 40.51 1.84
CA VAL A 49 15.63 39.21 1.31
C VAL A 49 15.79 38.19 2.44
N PRO A 50 14.71 37.61 2.97
CA PRO A 50 14.84 36.48 3.89
C PRO A 50 15.52 35.35 3.12
N GLU A 51 16.41 34.57 3.75
CA GLU A 51 16.93 33.38 3.09
C GLU A 51 15.77 32.41 2.84
N GLU A 52 15.28 32.38 1.60
CA GLU A 52 14.29 31.44 1.11
C GLU A 52 14.93 30.05 0.99
N ASN A 53 15.15 29.48 2.17
CA ASN A 53 15.47 28.09 2.43
C ASN A 53 14.26 27.23 2.04
N TRP A 54 14.02 27.08 0.73
CA TRP A 54 13.05 26.17 0.10
C TRP A 54 13.50 24.71 0.31
N GLN A 55 13.55 24.27 1.57
CA GLN A 55 13.88 22.90 1.94
C GLN A 55 12.76 21.95 1.51
N ASP A 56 13.03 21.23 0.42
CA ASP A 56 12.46 19.93 0.04
C ASP A 56 11.03 19.66 0.54
N CYS A 57 10.06 20.46 0.07
CA CYS A 57 8.65 20.14 0.26
C CYS A 57 8.37 18.74 -0.33
N PRO A 58 7.98 17.72 0.47
CA PRO A 58 7.86 16.37 -0.05
C PRO A 58 6.76 16.30 -1.11
N SER A 59 7.14 15.91 -2.33
CA SER A 59 6.25 15.90 -3.51
C SER A 59 5.00 15.03 -3.35
N TYR A 60 4.96 14.15 -2.33
CA TYR A 60 3.80 13.39 -1.90
C TYR A 60 2.56 14.24 -1.54
N PHE A 61 2.74 15.54 -1.24
CA PHE A 61 1.62 16.44 -0.92
C PHE A 61 1.09 17.24 -2.12
N ILE A 62 1.70 17.14 -3.31
CA ILE A 62 1.41 18.00 -4.47
C ILE A 62 0.99 17.17 -5.68
N SER A 63 0.08 16.21 -5.47
CA SER A 63 -0.68 15.56 -6.53
C SER A 63 -2.18 15.71 -6.25
N ASP A 64 -2.84 16.58 -7.01
CA ASP A 64 -4.30 16.75 -7.06
C ASP A 64 -4.96 15.57 -7.82
N GLU A 65 -4.53 14.35 -7.47
CA GLU A 65 -4.88 13.10 -8.12
C GLU A 65 -6.09 12.50 -7.39
N ASP A 66 -7.28 12.56 -8.01
CA ASP A 66 -8.50 12.00 -7.42
C ASP A 66 -8.34 10.50 -7.12
N PHE A 67 -8.75 10.10 -5.92
CA PHE A 67 -8.74 8.71 -5.42
C PHE A 67 -10.15 8.23 -5.00
N SER A 68 -11.21 8.94 -5.39
CA SER A 68 -12.61 8.60 -5.04
C SER A 68 -13.02 7.20 -5.49
N ASP A 69 -12.40 6.67 -6.55
CA ASP A 69 -12.50 5.28 -7.02
C ASP A 69 -11.92 4.28 -5.99
N LEU A 70 -10.72 4.56 -5.46
CA LEU A 70 -10.03 3.72 -4.48
C LEU A 70 -10.67 3.81 -3.10
N ASP A 71 -11.22 4.97 -2.75
CA ASP A 71 -12.06 5.15 -1.57
C ASP A 71 -13.36 4.34 -1.71
N ALA A 72 -14.03 4.36 -2.87
CA ALA A 72 -15.26 3.59 -3.09
C ALA A 72 -15.08 2.06 -2.91
N LEU A 73 -13.87 1.53 -3.18
CA LEU A 73 -13.53 0.13 -2.92
C LEU A 73 -13.47 -0.23 -1.42
N GLN A 74 -13.23 0.74 -0.53
CA GLN A 74 -13.13 0.55 0.93
C GLN A 74 -12.11 -0.53 1.36
N PHE A 75 -11.12 -0.82 0.51
CA PHE A 75 -10.06 -1.80 0.76
C PHE A 75 -9.03 -1.31 1.78
N PHE A 76 -8.89 0.01 1.95
CA PHE A 76 -8.04 0.67 2.94
C PHE A 76 -8.85 1.79 3.61
N ARG A 77 -8.96 1.78 4.94
CA ARG A 77 -9.76 2.72 5.74
C ARG A 77 -9.14 2.92 7.12
N LEU A 78 -9.13 4.14 7.65
CA LEU A 78 -8.95 4.36 9.09
C LEU A 78 -10.24 4.05 9.86
N GLU A 79 -10.17 3.11 10.80
CA GLU A 79 -11.30 2.75 11.67
C GLU A 79 -11.48 3.77 12.81
N ARG A 80 -12.71 3.83 13.35
CA ARG A 80 -13.05 4.72 14.47
C ARG A 80 -12.45 4.27 15.81
N GLY A 81 -12.13 2.99 15.95
CA GLY A 81 -11.60 2.40 17.18
C GLY A 81 -10.07 2.41 17.29
N SER A 82 -9.60 1.80 18.38
CA SER A 82 -8.19 1.55 18.67
C SER A 82 -7.98 0.11 19.17
N ASP A 83 -6.74 -0.38 19.11
CA ASP A 83 -6.34 -1.57 19.86
C ASP A 83 -6.26 -1.28 21.37
N LYS A 84 -6.05 -2.33 22.19
CA LYS A 84 -5.96 -2.21 23.65
C LYS A 84 -4.71 -1.47 24.14
N SER A 85 -3.72 -1.25 23.26
CA SER A 85 -2.54 -0.41 23.52
C SER A 85 -2.78 1.07 23.16
N GLY A 86 -3.94 1.39 22.58
CA GLY A 86 -4.35 2.74 22.19
C GLY A 86 -4.04 3.10 20.73
N ASN A 87 -3.38 2.23 19.97
CA ASN A 87 -3.00 2.54 18.59
C ASN A 87 -4.25 2.62 17.70
N ARG A 88 -4.32 3.62 16.83
CA ARG A 88 -5.41 3.75 15.85
C ARG A 88 -5.31 2.65 14.79
N ILE A 89 -6.44 2.07 14.40
CA ILE A 89 -6.49 0.93 13.48
C ILE A 89 -6.71 1.38 12.03
N PHE A 90 -5.74 1.13 11.15
CA PHE A 90 -6.00 1.08 9.71
C PHE A 90 -6.46 -0.34 9.32
N ARG A 91 -7.69 -0.48 8.82
CA ARG A 91 -8.19 -1.73 8.24
C ARG A 91 -7.73 -1.84 6.79
N ILE A 92 -7.22 -3.01 6.41
CA ILE A 92 -6.95 -3.40 5.02
C ILE A 92 -7.66 -4.71 4.70
N VAL A 93 -8.44 -4.74 3.61
CA VAL A 93 -9.12 -5.96 3.13
C VAL A 93 -8.61 -6.28 1.74
N GLY A 94 -7.74 -7.29 1.62
CA GLY A 94 -7.06 -7.60 0.36
C GLY A 94 -8.02 -7.95 -0.79
N LYS A 95 -9.13 -8.64 -0.49
CA LYS A 95 -10.17 -9.02 -1.46
C LYS A 95 -10.84 -7.83 -2.17
N TYR A 96 -10.72 -6.62 -1.64
CA TYR A 96 -11.36 -5.43 -2.20
C TYR A 96 -10.42 -4.60 -3.09
N LEU A 97 -9.15 -5.00 -3.25
CA LEU A 97 -8.17 -4.33 -4.10
C LEU A 97 -8.03 -5.07 -5.44
N PRO A 98 -8.58 -4.55 -6.57
CA PRO A 98 -8.47 -5.18 -7.87
C PRO A 98 -7.08 -4.91 -8.47
N ALA A 99 -6.09 -5.70 -8.03
CA ALA A 99 -4.67 -5.44 -8.27
C ALA A 99 -4.26 -5.37 -9.77
N PRO A 100 -4.88 -6.10 -10.72
CA PRO A 100 -4.57 -5.98 -12.14
C PRO A 100 -4.89 -4.61 -12.79
N VAL A 101 -5.77 -3.78 -12.18
CA VAL A 101 -6.17 -2.49 -12.76
C VAL A 101 -5.68 -1.27 -11.97
N VAL A 102 -5.22 -1.45 -10.74
CA VAL A 102 -4.63 -0.36 -9.93
C VAL A 102 -3.11 -0.40 -10.06
N SER A 103 -2.50 0.64 -10.65
CA SER A 103 -1.05 0.70 -10.76
C SER A 103 -0.38 0.81 -9.38
N GLY A 104 0.80 0.20 -9.24
CA GLY A 104 1.54 0.21 -7.97
C GLY A 104 1.87 1.62 -7.47
N GLU A 105 2.11 2.56 -8.39
CA GLU A 105 2.39 3.96 -8.04
C GLU A 105 1.14 4.69 -7.54
N ARG A 106 0.00 4.52 -8.21
CA ARG A 106 -1.29 5.08 -7.77
C ARG A 106 -1.71 4.50 -6.42
N LEU A 107 -1.52 3.20 -6.22
CA LEU A 107 -1.73 2.53 -4.93
C LEU A 107 -0.83 3.11 -3.82
N LYS A 108 0.46 3.36 -4.11
CA LYS A 108 1.40 3.98 -3.18
C LYS A 108 0.97 5.40 -2.80
N LYS A 109 0.69 6.25 -3.80
CA LYS A 109 0.23 7.64 -3.60
C LYS A 109 -1.04 7.68 -2.74
N TYR A 110 -2.04 6.85 -3.06
CA TYR A 110 -3.27 6.73 -2.28
C TYR A 110 -3.02 6.33 -0.83
N ILE A 111 -2.17 5.32 -0.57
CA ILE A 111 -1.85 4.88 0.79
C ILE A 111 -1.12 5.99 1.56
N PHE A 112 -0.20 6.72 0.93
CA PHE A 112 0.51 7.85 1.55
C PHE A 112 -0.46 9.00 1.85
N HIS A 113 -1.27 9.41 0.87
CA HIS A 113 -2.32 10.41 1.04
C HIS A 113 -3.25 10.06 2.23
N LYS A 114 -3.74 8.82 2.31
CA LYS A 114 -4.57 8.32 3.43
C LYS A 114 -3.84 8.36 4.77
N ILE A 115 -2.59 7.89 4.85
CA ILE A 115 -1.83 7.89 6.11
C ILE A 115 -1.56 9.32 6.59
N PHE A 116 -1.15 10.22 5.68
CA PHE A 116 -0.76 11.59 6.06
C PHE A 116 -1.97 12.49 6.37
N SER A 117 -3.12 12.29 5.69
CA SER A 117 -4.34 13.07 5.93
C SER A 117 -5.20 12.55 7.09
N GLU A 118 -5.42 11.23 7.20
CA GLU A 118 -6.29 10.66 8.23
C GLU A 118 -5.56 10.38 9.56
N MET A 119 -4.22 10.24 9.54
CA MET A 119 -3.37 9.99 10.72
C MET A 119 -2.14 10.92 10.79
N PRO A 120 -2.34 12.24 10.96
CA PRO A 120 -1.24 13.20 11.08
C PRO A 120 -0.35 12.94 12.31
N GLU A 121 -0.92 12.53 13.44
CA GLU A 121 -0.20 12.32 14.72
C GLU A 121 -0.47 10.94 15.36
N GLY A 122 0.36 10.57 16.34
CA GLY A 122 0.14 9.39 17.20
C GLY A 122 0.50 8.03 16.57
N PRO A 123 0.57 6.96 17.39
CA PRO A 123 0.89 5.62 16.95
C PRO A 123 -0.32 4.91 16.32
N TYR A 124 -0.06 4.01 15.38
CA TYR A 124 -1.08 3.26 14.66
C TYR A 124 -0.71 1.79 14.44
N CYS A 125 -1.72 0.98 14.18
CA CYS A 125 -1.58 -0.41 13.79
C CYS A 125 -2.36 -0.71 12.51
N ILE A 126 -1.99 -1.79 11.83
CA ILE A 126 -2.60 -2.21 10.57
C ILE A 126 -3.25 -3.58 10.77
N VAL A 127 -4.52 -3.71 10.39
CA VAL A 127 -5.25 -4.99 10.39
C VAL A 127 -5.44 -5.43 8.94
N TYR A 128 -4.56 -6.31 8.44
CA TYR A 128 -4.59 -6.83 7.08
C TYR A 128 -5.34 -8.16 7.01
N MET A 129 -6.48 -8.17 6.33
CA MET A 129 -7.33 -9.35 6.12
C MET A 129 -7.00 -10.01 4.78
N HIS A 130 -6.39 -11.19 4.84
CA HIS A 130 -5.95 -11.98 3.68
C HIS A 130 -6.92 -13.10 3.29
N SER A 131 -8.05 -13.24 4.00
CA SER A 131 -9.11 -14.22 3.73
C SER A 131 -9.51 -14.20 2.24
N THR A 132 -9.47 -15.36 1.58
CA THR A 132 -9.86 -15.51 0.16
C THR A 132 -9.10 -14.63 -0.85
N VAL A 133 -7.96 -14.04 -0.49
CA VAL A 133 -7.10 -13.30 -1.42
C VAL A 133 -6.45 -14.26 -2.41
N GLN A 134 -6.80 -14.13 -3.69
CA GLN A 134 -6.02 -14.69 -4.79
C GLN A 134 -4.86 -13.74 -5.12
N LYS A 135 -3.68 -14.30 -5.41
CA LYS A 135 -2.47 -13.51 -5.67
C LYS A 135 -2.56 -12.79 -7.01
N GLU A 136 -3.22 -13.43 -7.98
CA GLU A 136 -3.33 -13.01 -9.37
C GLU A 136 -4.35 -11.88 -9.55
N ASP A 137 -5.41 -11.86 -8.73
CA ASP A 137 -6.52 -10.92 -8.85
C ASP A 137 -6.50 -9.79 -7.80
N ASN A 138 -6.03 -10.08 -6.57
CA ASN A 138 -6.31 -9.29 -5.38
C ASN A 138 -5.05 -8.99 -4.52
N SER A 139 -3.86 -9.11 -5.10
CA SER A 139 -2.60 -8.81 -4.40
C SER A 139 -1.66 -7.98 -5.27
N PRO A 140 -1.17 -6.82 -4.78
CA PRO A 140 -0.13 -6.05 -5.47
C PRO A 140 1.25 -6.73 -5.37
N GLY A 141 1.36 -7.84 -4.63
CA GLY A 141 2.60 -8.58 -4.46
C GLY A 141 3.57 -7.94 -3.47
N LEU A 142 4.54 -8.75 -3.02
CA LEU A 142 5.48 -8.33 -1.97
C LEU A 142 6.39 -7.18 -2.41
N THR A 143 6.73 -7.08 -3.70
CA THR A 143 7.58 -6.01 -4.23
C THR A 143 6.93 -4.63 -4.08
N ILE A 144 5.63 -4.52 -4.37
CA ILE A 144 4.91 -3.23 -4.26
C ILE A 144 4.67 -2.91 -2.78
N LEU A 145 4.29 -3.88 -1.95
CA LEU A 145 4.14 -3.69 -0.50
C LEU A 145 5.46 -3.28 0.19
N ARG A 146 6.59 -3.88 -0.23
CA ARG A 146 7.94 -3.48 0.18
C ARG A 146 8.21 -2.03 -0.20
N TRP A 147 8.01 -1.67 -1.46
CA TRP A 147 8.29 -0.34 -2.00
C TRP A 147 7.50 0.75 -1.28
N ILE A 148 6.20 0.52 -1.05
CA ILE A 148 5.34 1.41 -0.25
C ILE A 148 5.92 1.62 1.15
N TYR A 149 6.34 0.56 1.85
CA TYR A 149 6.95 0.72 3.17
C TYR A 149 8.32 1.41 3.12
N GLU A 150 9.17 1.07 2.16
CA GLU A 150 10.55 1.60 2.10
C GLU A 150 10.57 3.11 1.81
N GLU A 151 9.67 3.61 0.97
CA GLU A 151 9.53 5.06 0.69
C GLU A 151 8.71 5.85 1.73
N LEU A 152 7.87 5.19 2.55
CA LEU A 152 7.13 5.85 3.63
C LEU A 152 8.11 6.59 4.58
N PRO A 153 7.90 7.85 5.00
CA PRO A 153 8.86 8.56 5.85
C PRO A 153 9.15 7.81 7.18
N SER A 154 10.35 8.01 7.74
CA SER A 154 10.80 7.33 8.98
C SER A 154 9.82 7.55 10.14
N GLU A 155 9.33 8.78 10.31
CA GLU A 155 8.36 9.11 11.37
C GLU A 155 7.11 8.22 11.31
N HIS A 156 6.49 8.06 10.14
CA HIS A 156 5.34 7.18 9.96
C HIS A 156 5.71 5.69 10.09
N LYS A 157 6.90 5.28 9.59
CA LYS A 157 7.43 3.92 9.79
C LYS A 157 7.62 3.57 11.27
N ASP A 158 8.03 4.51 12.09
CA ASP A 158 8.28 4.33 13.54
C ASP A 158 6.98 4.40 14.35
N ARG A 159 6.02 5.23 13.92
CA ARG A 159 4.66 5.33 14.48
C ARG A 159 3.79 4.10 14.20
N LEU A 160 4.02 3.35 13.13
CA LEU A 160 3.43 2.03 12.92
C LEU A 160 3.96 1.05 13.99
N GLN A 161 3.13 0.58 14.92
CA GLN A 161 3.56 -0.33 15.98
C GLN A 161 3.49 -1.80 15.57
N ILE A 162 2.38 -2.23 14.95
CA ILE A 162 2.08 -3.64 14.70
C ILE A 162 1.19 -3.82 13.46
N VAL A 163 1.40 -4.93 12.76
CA VAL A 163 0.64 -5.37 11.58
C VAL A 163 0.02 -6.73 11.89
N TYR A 164 -1.28 -6.74 12.20
CA TYR A 164 -2.08 -7.94 12.39
C TYR A 164 -2.39 -8.56 11.03
N PHE A 165 -1.77 -9.69 10.71
CA PHE A 165 -1.99 -10.42 9.47
C PHE A 165 -3.03 -11.52 9.73
N ILE A 166 -4.29 -11.27 9.35
CA ILE A 166 -5.42 -12.17 9.54
C ILE A 166 -5.52 -13.18 8.40
N HIS A 167 -5.67 -14.46 8.78
CA HIS A 167 -5.77 -15.64 7.90
C HIS A 167 -4.62 -15.77 6.88
N PRO A 168 -3.35 -15.78 7.33
CA PRO A 168 -2.19 -16.05 6.47
C PRO A 168 -2.20 -17.53 6.07
N GLY A 169 -2.57 -17.81 4.82
CA GLY A 169 -2.51 -19.17 4.27
C GLY A 169 -1.09 -19.76 4.32
N LEU A 170 -0.98 -21.09 4.36
CA LEU A 170 0.29 -21.81 4.54
C LEU A 170 1.38 -21.39 3.54
N ARG A 171 1.01 -21.15 2.27
CA ARG A 171 1.92 -20.61 1.25
C ARG A 171 2.47 -19.23 1.63
N SER A 172 1.60 -18.32 2.08
CA SER A 172 1.99 -16.97 2.52
C SER A 172 2.91 -17.05 3.75
N ARG A 173 2.56 -17.87 4.76
CA ARG A 173 3.43 -18.13 5.93
C ARG A 173 4.82 -18.63 5.53
N LEU A 174 4.90 -19.61 4.63
CA LEU A 174 6.16 -20.16 4.14
C LEU A 174 7.00 -19.11 3.39
N VAL A 175 6.37 -18.27 2.55
CA VAL A 175 7.06 -17.18 1.85
C VAL A 175 7.61 -16.14 2.82
N PHE A 176 6.85 -15.73 3.85
CA PHE A 176 7.39 -14.80 4.85
C PHE A 176 8.48 -15.44 5.72
N ALA A 177 8.38 -16.73 6.08
CA ALA A 177 9.39 -17.41 6.86
C ALA A 177 10.73 -17.60 6.11
N THR A 178 10.67 -17.85 4.80
CA THR A 178 11.86 -18.09 3.95
C THR A 178 12.43 -16.82 3.33
N LEU A 179 11.58 -15.94 2.81
CA LEU A 179 11.96 -14.75 2.05
C LEU A 179 11.64 -13.43 2.77
N GLY A 180 10.75 -13.41 3.76
CA GLY A 180 10.30 -12.19 4.43
C GLY A 180 11.41 -11.36 5.06
N ARG A 181 12.49 -11.98 5.56
CA ARG A 181 13.68 -11.28 6.08
C ARG A 181 14.53 -10.56 5.02
N PHE A 182 14.35 -10.90 3.74
CA PHE A 182 15.06 -10.28 2.61
C PHE A 182 14.15 -9.32 1.82
N PHE A 183 12.84 -9.62 1.78
CA PHE A 183 11.85 -8.89 0.97
C PHE A 183 11.04 -7.86 1.76
N LEU A 184 10.96 -7.97 3.08
CA LEU A 184 10.52 -6.87 3.94
C LEU A 184 11.75 -6.20 4.53
N SER A 185 11.66 -4.90 4.79
CA SER A 185 12.64 -4.23 5.65
C SER A 185 12.63 -4.91 7.03
N GLY A 186 13.79 -4.95 7.71
CA GLY A 186 13.89 -5.59 9.03
C GLY A 186 12.85 -5.03 10.01
N GLY A 187 12.73 -3.70 10.07
CA GLY A 187 11.74 -3.01 10.92
C GLY A 187 10.29 -3.38 10.65
N LEU A 188 9.90 -3.70 9.40
CA LEU A 188 8.55 -4.19 9.10
C LEU A 188 8.37 -5.66 9.48
N TYR A 189 9.37 -6.51 9.21
CA TYR A 189 9.28 -7.95 9.51
C TYR A 189 9.01 -8.22 11.00
N TRP A 190 9.67 -7.50 11.91
CA TRP A 190 9.46 -7.64 13.36
C TRP A 190 8.09 -7.14 13.85
N LYS A 191 7.38 -6.33 13.05
CA LYS A 191 6.07 -5.75 13.40
C LYS A 191 4.88 -6.64 12.99
N ILE A 192 5.09 -7.76 12.30
CA ILE A 192 4.00 -8.64 11.82
C ILE A 192 3.60 -9.66 12.89
N LYS A 193 2.35 -9.60 13.37
CA LYS A 193 1.70 -10.63 14.20
C LYS A 193 0.75 -11.46 13.34
N TYR A 194 1.02 -12.75 13.18
CA TYR A 194 0.16 -13.66 12.43
C TYR A 194 -1.06 -14.09 13.26
N ILE A 195 -2.25 -13.78 12.77
CA ILE A 195 -3.54 -14.12 13.38
C ILE A 195 -4.18 -15.22 12.53
N SER A 196 -4.03 -16.48 12.95
CA SER A 196 -4.57 -17.67 12.25
C SER A 196 -6.09 -17.83 12.38
N ARG A 197 -6.69 -17.21 13.40
CA ARG A 197 -8.12 -17.26 13.75
C ARG A 197 -8.55 -15.90 14.34
N LEU A 198 -9.76 -15.42 14.06
CA LEU A 198 -10.27 -14.16 14.61
C LEU A 198 -10.29 -14.13 16.14
N GLN A 199 -10.42 -15.28 16.80
CA GLN A 199 -10.39 -15.37 18.27
C GLN A 199 -9.15 -14.72 18.90
N TYR A 200 -7.98 -14.87 18.27
CA TYR A 200 -6.72 -14.30 18.75
C TYR A 200 -6.61 -12.79 18.49
N LEU A 201 -7.36 -12.24 17.52
CA LEU A 201 -7.45 -10.78 17.34
C LEU A 201 -8.09 -10.11 18.56
N TRP A 202 -9.04 -10.80 19.20
CA TRP A 202 -9.76 -10.30 20.37
C TRP A 202 -8.91 -10.29 21.65
N GLU A 203 -7.68 -10.82 21.61
CA GLU A 203 -6.67 -10.66 22.66
C GLU A 203 -6.07 -9.25 22.65
N ASP A 204 -5.84 -8.66 21.47
CA ASP A 204 -5.22 -7.33 21.31
C ASP A 204 -6.23 -6.21 21.03
N ILE A 205 -7.37 -6.51 20.37
CA ILE A 205 -8.39 -5.53 19.93
C ILE A 205 -9.72 -5.88 20.59
N LYS A 206 -10.61 -4.90 20.86
CA LYS A 206 -11.98 -5.21 21.33
C LYS A 206 -12.91 -5.44 20.13
N LYS A 207 -13.91 -6.32 20.30
CA LYS A 207 -14.96 -6.52 19.29
C LYS A 207 -15.69 -5.19 19.04
N GLY A 208 -15.77 -4.78 17.77
CA GLY A 208 -16.39 -3.52 17.35
C GLY A 208 -15.43 -2.34 17.13
N GLU A 209 -14.16 -2.43 17.54
CA GLU A 209 -13.15 -1.37 17.25
C GLU A 209 -12.67 -1.41 15.79
N VAL A 210 -12.90 -2.53 15.08
CA VAL A 210 -12.57 -2.78 13.68
C VAL A 210 -13.71 -3.53 12.98
N GLU A 211 -14.07 -3.08 11.77
CA GLU A 211 -15.08 -3.73 10.92
C GLU A 211 -14.52 -5.04 10.33
N ILE A 212 -15.12 -6.20 10.64
CA ILE A 212 -14.76 -7.49 10.03
C ILE A 212 -15.81 -7.86 8.97
N PRO A 213 -15.49 -7.88 7.66
CA PRO A 213 -16.44 -8.27 6.62
C PRO A 213 -16.98 -9.69 6.81
N GLU A 214 -18.24 -9.93 6.43
CA GLU A 214 -18.92 -11.22 6.60
C GLU A 214 -18.10 -12.39 6.02
N PHE A 215 -17.55 -12.25 4.81
CA PHE A 215 -16.74 -13.31 4.18
C PHE A 215 -15.44 -13.64 4.95
N VAL A 216 -14.96 -12.76 5.84
CA VAL A 216 -13.82 -13.02 6.73
C VAL A 216 -14.27 -13.85 7.94
N GLN A 217 -15.48 -13.61 8.44
CA GLN A 217 -16.12 -14.38 9.52
C GLN A 217 -16.47 -15.79 9.02
N ASN A 218 -17.20 -15.89 7.91
CA ASN A 218 -17.53 -17.16 7.24
C ASN A 218 -16.28 -17.98 6.85
N HIS A 219 -15.12 -17.33 6.69
CA HIS A 219 -13.85 -18.03 6.50
C HIS A 219 -13.32 -18.59 7.83
N ASP A 220 -13.31 -17.79 8.90
CA ASP A 220 -12.93 -18.21 10.26
C ASP A 220 -13.78 -19.40 10.77
N ASP A 221 -15.08 -19.39 10.48
CA ASP A 221 -16.02 -20.48 10.80
C ASP A 221 -15.61 -21.81 10.10
N VAL A 222 -15.20 -21.72 8.83
CA VAL A 222 -14.67 -22.85 8.05
C VAL A 222 -13.27 -23.28 8.53
N LEU A 223 -12.55 -22.41 9.26
CA LEU A 223 -11.28 -22.74 9.89
C LEU A 223 -11.47 -23.45 11.25
N GLU A 224 -12.54 -23.18 12.01
CA GLU A 224 -12.85 -23.92 13.26
C GLU A 224 -12.91 -25.44 13.05
N HIS A 225 -13.40 -25.87 11.89
CA HIS A 225 -13.73 -27.26 11.57
C HIS A 225 -12.56 -28.05 10.94
N ARG A 226 -11.33 -27.51 10.95
CA ARG A 226 -10.14 -28.14 10.36
C ARG A 226 -9.13 -28.55 11.45
N PRO A 227 -8.31 -29.60 11.23
CA PRO A 227 -7.33 -30.04 12.20
C PRO A 227 -6.30 -28.95 12.51
N LEU A 228 -5.88 -28.86 13.79
CA LEU A 228 -4.98 -27.82 14.30
C LEU A 228 -3.64 -27.71 13.55
N THR A 229 -3.20 -28.82 12.96
CA THR A 229 -2.00 -28.93 12.12
C THR A 229 -1.99 -27.98 10.92
N ASP A 230 -3.16 -27.68 10.33
CA ASP A 230 -3.26 -26.79 9.16
C ASP A 230 -2.90 -25.33 9.50
N TYR A 231 -2.88 -24.97 10.78
CA TYR A 231 -2.48 -23.65 11.29
C TYR A 231 -0.99 -23.56 11.65
N GLY A 232 -0.27 -24.67 11.59
CA GLY A 232 1.06 -24.80 12.20
C GLY A 232 1.01 -24.76 13.72
N ILE A 233 -0.10 -25.20 14.31
CA ILE A 233 -0.21 -25.51 15.74
C ILE A 233 -0.07 -27.02 15.86
N GLU A 234 1.11 -27.49 16.25
CA GLU A 234 1.29 -28.90 16.60
C GLU A 234 0.57 -29.18 17.93
N PRO A 235 -0.26 -30.24 18.02
CA PRO A 235 -0.84 -30.63 19.29
C PRO A 235 0.27 -31.12 20.23
N ASP A 236 0.21 -30.73 21.50
CA ASP A 236 1.19 -31.17 22.51
C ASP A 236 1.23 -32.71 22.56
N PRO A 237 2.39 -33.35 22.31
CA PRO A 237 2.53 -34.81 22.34
C PRO A 237 2.06 -35.46 23.65
N LEU A 238 2.07 -34.71 24.75
CA LEU A 238 1.67 -35.19 26.08
C LEU A 238 0.15 -35.22 26.29
N HIS A 239 -0.65 -34.56 25.43
CA HIS A 239 -2.11 -34.49 25.57
C HIS A 239 -2.88 -35.54 24.75
N LEU A 240 -2.20 -36.41 24.01
CA LEU A 240 -2.80 -37.43 23.14
C LEU A 240 -3.49 -38.60 23.87
N THR A 241 -3.33 -38.72 25.20
CA THR A 241 -3.79 -39.88 25.99
C THR A 241 -5.24 -39.82 26.49
N GLU A 242 -5.94 -38.67 26.40
CA GLU A 242 -7.29 -38.51 27.00
C GLU A 242 -8.46 -38.60 26.01
N ILE A 243 -8.23 -38.76 24.70
CA ILE A 243 -9.32 -38.89 23.72
C ILE A 243 -9.82 -40.35 23.66
N PRO A 244 -11.11 -40.63 23.93
CA PRO A 244 -11.67 -41.98 23.77
C PRO A 244 -11.54 -42.47 22.33
N SER A 245 -11.07 -43.71 22.15
CA SER A 245 -10.67 -44.29 20.87
C SER A 245 -11.84 -44.76 19.97
N THR A 246 -12.87 -43.94 19.84
CA THR A 246 -14.09 -44.24 19.08
C THR A 246 -14.50 -43.07 18.18
N ALA A 247 -14.09 -43.10 16.89
CA ALA A 247 -14.77 -42.51 15.70
C ALA A 247 -13.87 -42.14 14.50
N TYR A 248 -12.70 -42.77 14.29
CA TYR A 248 -11.93 -42.61 13.03
C TYR A 248 -11.69 -43.93 12.31
N SER A 249 -12.64 -44.32 11.46
CA SER A 249 -12.47 -45.42 10.51
C SER A 249 -11.70 -44.95 9.27
N PHE A 250 -10.37 -44.90 9.37
CA PHE A 250 -9.52 -44.74 8.20
C PHE A 250 -9.53 -46.04 7.39
N GLY A 251 -10.09 -46.00 6.18
CA GLY A 251 -10.09 -47.12 5.27
C GLY A 251 -8.68 -47.46 4.81
N ARG A 252 -8.10 -48.55 5.35
CA ARG A 252 -6.84 -49.10 4.83
C ARG A 252 -7.03 -49.60 3.41
N TYR A 253 -6.28 -49.03 2.48
CA TYR A 253 -6.01 -49.68 1.19
C TYR A 253 -4.69 -50.45 1.33
N GLU A 254 -4.76 -51.71 1.76
CA GLU A 254 -3.58 -52.57 1.91
C GLU A 254 -3.13 -53.11 0.55
N GLU A 255 -1.97 -52.68 0.06
CA GLU A 255 -1.27 -53.34 -1.05
C GLU A 255 -0.78 -54.73 -0.63
N ARG A 256 -1.66 -55.72 -0.78
CA ARG A 256 -1.40 -57.08 -0.33
C ARG A 256 -0.51 -57.85 -1.33
N TRP A 257 0.80 -57.59 -1.25
CA TRP A 257 1.82 -58.46 -1.85
C TRP A 257 1.69 -59.88 -1.27
N THR A 258 1.17 -60.83 -2.06
CA THR A 258 1.18 -62.25 -1.71
C THR A 258 2.17 -63.02 -2.59
N SER A 259 3.40 -63.16 -2.11
CA SER A 259 4.25 -64.28 -2.53
C SER A 259 3.52 -65.58 -2.19
N ARG A 260 3.31 -66.44 -3.19
CA ARG A 260 2.74 -67.77 -3.00
C ARG A 260 3.55 -68.75 -3.83
N GLU A 261 4.46 -69.45 -3.15
CA GLU A 261 5.37 -70.42 -3.75
C GLU A 261 4.85 -71.85 -3.49
N TYR A 262 5.22 -72.79 -4.37
CA TYR A 262 4.90 -74.22 -4.34
C TYR A 262 3.42 -74.65 -4.39
N MET A 263 2.95 -74.97 -5.60
CA MET A 263 2.64 -76.32 -6.10
C MET A 263 2.48 -76.20 -7.64
N SER A 264 3.03 -77.07 -8.49
CA SER A 264 3.63 -78.41 -8.28
C SER A 264 4.99 -78.55 -8.97
#